data_AF-A0A536WQ10-F1
#
_entry.id   AF-A0A536WQ10-F1
#
_cell.length_a   1.000
_cell.length_b   1.000
_cell.length_c   1.000
_cell.angle_alpha   90.00
_cell.angle_beta   90.00
_cell.angle_gamma   90.00
#
_symmetry.space_group_name_H-M   'P 1'
#
loop_
_entity.id
_entity.type
_entity.pdbx_description
1 polymer ?
#
loop_
_entity_poly.entity_id
_entity_poly.type
_entity_poly.pdbx_seq_one_letter_code
_entity_poly.pdbx_strand_id
1 'polypeptide(L)'
;EARYLAGLLAGKSSKTGIGGYVAGFPVPEVIQGINAFALGMRESNPKAQVKVLWLNTWFDPPREREAALTLVHQGADVLTNHSGSPAVAQTAEELGVKLIAYQSDMSRFAPHAQLTAITHQWGDYYTRVANSVIAGTWKAQPVWGGMKDGFIALAPLNASVPADVAALVESRRVAIASGVFKPFSGKLVDNEGRVRLADGALDDHAIATMNWFVQGVAGSLPKP
;
A
#
# COMPACT_ATOMS: atom_id res chain seq x y z
N GLU A 1 4.31 1.86 5.88
CA GLU A 1 3.60 3.09 6.32
C GLU A 1 2.61 3.63 5.31
N ALA A 2 3.04 4.10 4.13
CA ALA A 2 2.14 4.77 3.16
C ALA A 2 0.98 3.91 2.67
N ARG A 3 1.15 2.58 2.64
CA ARG A 3 0.07 1.62 2.38
C ARG A 3 -1.10 1.74 3.35
N TYR A 4 -0.85 2.07 4.62
CA TYR A 4 -1.91 2.29 5.60
C TYR A 4 -2.75 3.52 5.24
N LEU A 5 -2.09 4.63 4.89
CA LEU A 5 -2.79 5.85 4.45
C LEU A 5 -3.56 5.62 3.14
N ALA A 6 -2.95 4.90 2.20
CA ALA A 6 -3.61 4.46 0.97
C ALA A 6 -4.89 3.64 1.28
N GLY A 7 -4.80 2.74 2.25
CA GLY A 7 -5.95 1.97 2.73
C GLY A 7 -7.02 2.86 3.35
N LEU A 8 -6.63 3.80 4.21
CA LEU A 8 -7.54 4.73 4.87
C LEU A 8 -8.36 5.54 3.85
N LEU A 9 -7.66 6.07 2.83
CA LEU A 9 -8.27 6.78 1.71
C LEU A 9 -9.17 5.86 0.89
N ALA A 10 -8.70 4.67 0.51
CA ALA A 10 -9.48 3.69 -0.23
C ALA A 10 -10.76 3.28 0.51
N GLY A 11 -10.69 3.08 1.84
CA GLY A 11 -11.85 2.74 2.65
C GLY A 11 -12.90 3.85 2.73
N LYS A 12 -12.50 5.13 2.65
CA LYS A 12 -13.42 6.27 2.56
C LYS A 12 -13.97 6.48 1.15
N SER A 13 -13.20 6.15 0.12
CA SER A 13 -13.58 6.37 -1.28
C SER A 13 -14.38 5.20 -1.88
N SER A 14 -14.26 4.00 -1.31
CA SER A 14 -14.97 2.81 -1.76
C SER A 14 -16.46 2.85 -1.38
N LYS A 15 -17.32 2.56 -2.36
CA LYS A 15 -18.76 2.38 -2.19
C LYS A 15 -19.11 0.91 -1.93
N THR A 16 -18.38 -0.02 -2.53
CA THR A 16 -18.60 -1.47 -2.34
C THR A 16 -17.95 -2.01 -1.07
N GLY A 17 -17.00 -1.27 -0.50
CA GLY A 17 -16.14 -1.73 0.58
C GLY A 17 -15.10 -2.76 0.14
N ILE A 18 -14.91 -2.97 -1.17
CA ILE A 18 -13.97 -3.97 -1.72
C ILE A 18 -12.80 -3.25 -2.39
N GLY A 19 -11.61 -3.44 -1.82
CA GLY A 19 -10.34 -3.04 -2.44
C GLY A 19 -9.75 -4.18 -3.27
N GLY A 20 -9.24 -3.87 -4.45
CA GLY A 20 -8.51 -4.80 -5.29
C GLY A 20 -7.00 -4.54 -5.23
N TYR A 21 -6.21 -5.59 -4.99
CA TYR A 21 -4.77 -5.50 -4.87
C TYR A 21 -4.08 -6.41 -5.89
N VAL A 22 -3.47 -5.82 -6.91
CA VAL A 22 -2.67 -6.55 -7.89
C VAL A 22 -1.24 -6.69 -7.36
N ALA A 23 -0.77 -7.90 -7.10
CA ALA A 23 0.47 -8.16 -6.37
C ALA A 23 1.45 -9.03 -7.16
N GLY A 24 2.76 -8.75 -7.05
CA GLY A 24 3.81 -9.55 -7.69
C GLY A 24 3.98 -10.94 -7.04
N PHE A 25 4.85 -11.03 -6.03
CA PHE A 25 5.14 -12.27 -5.31
C PHE A 25 4.77 -12.20 -3.82
N PRO A 26 4.43 -13.33 -3.17
CA PRO A 26 4.08 -13.41 -1.75
C PRO A 26 5.31 -13.36 -0.83
N VAL A 27 6.15 -12.34 -1.01
CA VAL A 27 7.29 -12.05 -0.12
C VAL A 27 6.87 -11.11 1.01
N PRO A 28 7.61 -11.06 2.14
CA PRO A 28 7.23 -10.27 3.30
C PRO A 28 6.90 -8.80 2.97
N GLU A 29 7.68 -8.13 2.12
CA GLU A 29 7.42 -6.75 1.72
C GLU A 29 6.00 -6.55 1.14
N VAL A 30 5.56 -7.47 0.28
CA VAL A 30 4.24 -7.38 -0.36
C VAL A 30 3.14 -7.72 0.63
N ILE A 31 3.35 -8.71 1.49
CA ILE A 31 2.40 -9.10 2.54
C ILE A 31 2.20 -7.95 3.54
N GLN A 32 3.29 -7.30 3.97
CA GLN A 32 3.23 -6.09 4.80
C GLN A 32 2.43 -5.00 4.09
N GLY A 33 2.66 -4.77 2.79
CA GLY A 33 1.92 -3.78 2.02
C GLY A 33 0.41 -4.05 1.95
N ILE A 34 0.03 -5.30 1.68
CA ILE A 34 -1.37 -5.76 1.65
C ILE A 34 -2.01 -5.58 3.04
N ASN A 35 -1.34 -6.03 4.10
CA ASN A 35 -1.87 -5.94 5.46
C ASN A 35 -2.04 -4.51 5.92
N ALA A 36 -1.05 -3.64 5.69
CA ALA A 36 -1.17 -2.23 6.03
C ALA A 36 -2.33 -1.56 5.28
N PHE A 37 -2.50 -1.86 3.99
CA PHE A 37 -3.64 -1.37 3.20
C PHE A 37 -4.98 -1.87 3.75
N ALA A 38 -5.10 -3.15 4.07
CA ALA A 38 -6.32 -3.71 4.66
C ALA A 38 -6.64 -3.11 6.04
N LEU A 39 -5.64 -2.92 6.92
CA LEU A 39 -5.84 -2.26 8.22
C LEU A 39 -6.33 -0.82 8.05
N GLY A 40 -5.74 -0.06 7.11
CA GLY A 40 -6.19 1.29 6.80
C GLY A 40 -7.62 1.33 6.27
N MET A 41 -7.96 0.46 5.31
CA MET A 41 -9.34 0.37 4.79
C MET A 41 -10.34 0.07 5.90
N ARG A 42 -9.97 -0.83 6.81
CA ARG A 42 -10.84 -1.29 7.90
C ARG A 42 -11.01 -0.28 9.02
N GLU A 43 -10.05 0.62 9.22
CA GLU A 43 -10.24 1.76 10.10
C GLU A 43 -11.38 2.67 9.58
N SER A 44 -11.39 2.96 8.28
CA SER A 44 -12.44 3.79 7.66
C SER A 44 -13.77 3.05 7.50
N ASN A 45 -13.72 1.74 7.27
CA ASN A 45 -14.88 0.87 7.06
C ASN A 45 -14.61 -0.52 7.66
N PRO A 46 -15.12 -0.82 8.87
CA PRO A 46 -14.86 -2.10 9.56
C PRO A 46 -15.29 -3.37 8.81
N LYS A 47 -16.10 -3.24 7.75
CA LYS A 47 -16.54 -4.36 6.90
C LYS A 47 -15.74 -4.47 5.60
N ALA A 48 -14.77 -3.58 5.36
CA ALA A 48 -13.97 -3.59 4.15
C ALA A 48 -13.22 -4.91 3.96
N GLN A 49 -13.14 -5.34 2.70
CA GLN A 49 -12.41 -6.50 2.26
C GLN A 49 -11.37 -6.12 1.21
N VAL A 50 -10.22 -6.80 1.23
CA VAL A 50 -9.17 -6.68 0.20
C VAL A 50 -9.06 -8.00 -0.54
N LYS A 51 -9.29 -7.97 -1.85
CA LYS A 51 -9.08 -9.11 -2.74
C LYS A 51 -7.71 -8.97 -3.41
N VAL A 52 -6.92 -10.03 -3.35
CA VAL A 52 -5.55 -10.05 -3.87
C VAL A 52 -5.48 -10.97 -5.09
N LEU A 53 -4.85 -10.51 -6.16
CA LEU A 53 -4.43 -11.37 -7.27
C LEU A 53 -2.91 -11.34 -7.41
N TRP A 54 -2.32 -12.54 -7.42
CA TRP A 54 -0.88 -12.75 -7.55
C TRP A 54 -0.49 -12.96 -9.01
N LEU A 55 0.45 -12.15 -9.49
CA LEU A 55 0.95 -12.22 -10.86
C LEU A 55 2.07 -13.24 -11.03
N ASN A 56 2.81 -13.52 -9.95
CA ASN A 56 4.08 -14.27 -9.96
C ASN A 56 5.12 -13.65 -10.91
N THR A 57 5.09 -12.32 -11.01
CA THR A 57 6.05 -11.47 -11.73
C THR A 57 5.91 -10.05 -11.19
N TRP A 58 6.99 -9.27 -11.23
CA TRP A 58 6.94 -7.86 -10.87
C TRP A 58 6.44 -6.97 -11.99
N PHE A 59 6.58 -7.40 -13.25
CA PHE A 59 6.26 -6.59 -14.42
C PHE A 59 5.74 -7.48 -15.55
N ASP A 60 4.46 -7.32 -15.87
CA ASP A 60 3.80 -7.98 -17.00
C ASP A 60 2.50 -7.21 -17.29
N PRO A 61 2.55 -6.15 -18.14
CA PRO A 61 1.41 -5.26 -18.35
C PRO A 61 0.12 -5.99 -18.81
N PRO A 62 0.18 -7.00 -19.71
CA PRO A 62 -0.99 -7.82 -20.02
C PRO A 62 -1.59 -8.52 -18.79
N ARG A 63 -0.79 -9.22 -17.96
CA ARG A 63 -1.30 -9.90 -16.76
C ARG A 63 -1.79 -8.92 -15.69
N GLU A 64 -1.13 -7.78 -15.54
CA GLU A 64 -1.55 -6.71 -14.63
C GLU A 64 -2.94 -6.19 -14.99
N ARG A 65 -3.20 -5.98 -16.28
CA ARG A 65 -4.52 -5.59 -16.80
C ARG A 65 -5.58 -6.67 -16.56
N GLU A 66 -5.28 -7.93 -16.87
CA GLU A 66 -6.20 -9.05 -16.64
C GLU A 66 -6.55 -9.20 -15.15
N ALA A 67 -5.57 -9.05 -14.26
CA ALA A 67 -5.78 -9.08 -12.82
C ALA A 67 -6.66 -7.90 -12.36
N ALA A 68 -6.40 -6.69 -12.83
CA ALA A 68 -7.21 -5.52 -12.53
C ALA A 68 -8.68 -5.70 -12.97
N LEU A 69 -8.91 -6.14 -14.22
CA LEU A 69 -10.23 -6.47 -14.75
C LEU A 69 -10.95 -7.49 -13.86
N THR A 70 -10.26 -8.56 -13.49
CA THR A 70 -10.81 -9.63 -12.65
C THR A 70 -11.23 -9.10 -11.28
N LEU A 71 -10.41 -8.26 -10.64
CA LEU A 71 -10.74 -7.68 -9.34
C LEU A 71 -11.97 -6.77 -9.41
N VAL A 72 -12.10 -5.96 -10.46
CA VAL A 72 -13.28 -5.11 -10.68
C VAL A 72 -14.52 -5.94 -10.93
N HIS A 73 -14.44 -7.00 -11.75
CA HIS A 73 -15.55 -7.95 -11.92
C HIS A 73 -15.93 -8.67 -10.62
N GLN A 74 -14.99 -8.83 -9.69
CA GLN A 74 -15.23 -9.34 -8.36
C GLN A 74 -15.74 -8.26 -7.38
N GLY A 75 -16.07 -7.06 -7.85
CA GLY A 75 -16.71 -5.98 -7.09
C GLY A 75 -15.75 -4.96 -6.48
N ALA A 76 -14.45 -5.03 -6.78
CA ALA A 76 -13.52 -3.99 -6.34
C ALA A 76 -13.79 -2.66 -7.05
N ASP A 77 -13.93 -1.58 -6.29
CA ASP A 77 -14.13 -0.22 -6.83
C ASP A 77 -13.00 0.76 -6.47
N VAL A 78 -12.01 0.28 -5.72
CA VAL A 78 -10.72 0.93 -5.52
C VAL A 78 -9.62 -0.10 -5.77
N LEU A 79 -8.78 0.15 -6.77
CA LEU A 79 -7.62 -0.67 -7.10
C LEU A 79 -6.34 -0.07 -6.51
N THR A 80 -5.39 -0.95 -6.19
CA THR A 80 -3.99 -0.60 -5.97
C THR A 80 -3.11 -1.72 -6.49
N ASN A 81 -1.84 -1.43 -6.72
CA ASN A 81 -0.90 -2.39 -7.28
C ASN A 81 0.40 -2.46 -6.47
N HIS A 82 1.09 -3.59 -6.55
CA HIS A 82 2.49 -3.80 -6.20
C HIS A 82 3.15 -4.55 -7.36
N SER A 83 3.05 -3.93 -8.54
CA SER A 83 3.57 -4.33 -9.84
C SER A 83 4.18 -3.10 -10.53
N GLY A 84 4.98 -3.31 -11.58
CA GLY A 84 5.89 -2.28 -12.11
C GLY A 84 5.38 -1.48 -13.31
N SER A 85 4.15 -1.69 -13.77
CA SER A 85 3.62 -1.01 -14.97
C SER A 85 2.44 -0.08 -14.66
N PRO A 86 2.08 0.84 -15.57
CA PRO A 86 0.86 1.64 -15.45
C PRO A 86 -0.42 0.89 -15.86
N ALA A 87 -0.36 -0.40 -16.21
CA ALA A 87 -1.51 -1.14 -16.75
C ALA A 87 -2.70 -1.14 -15.78
N VAL A 88 -2.46 -1.36 -14.48
CA VAL A 88 -3.53 -1.29 -13.45
C VAL A 88 -4.15 0.11 -13.39
N ALA A 89 -3.33 1.15 -13.55
CA ALA A 89 -3.81 2.53 -13.55
C ALA A 89 -4.70 2.82 -14.76
N GLN A 90 -4.24 2.44 -15.95
CA GLN A 90 -5.01 2.59 -17.20
C GLN A 90 -6.31 1.81 -17.15
N THR A 91 -6.29 0.58 -16.62
CA THR A 91 -7.51 -0.21 -16.44
C THR A 91 -8.48 0.43 -15.44
N ALA A 92 -7.99 1.00 -14.33
CA ALA A 92 -8.84 1.71 -13.39
C ALA A 92 -9.55 2.91 -14.05
N GLU A 93 -8.80 3.68 -14.84
CA GLU A 93 -9.30 4.81 -15.62
C GLU A 93 -10.37 4.38 -16.63
N GLU A 94 -10.08 3.36 -17.44
CA GLU A 94 -11.01 2.84 -18.46
C GLU A 94 -12.31 2.32 -17.86
N LEU A 95 -12.26 1.71 -16.66
CA LEU A 95 -13.42 1.15 -15.97
C LEU A 95 -14.13 2.17 -15.06
N GLY A 96 -13.58 3.37 -14.91
CA GLY A 96 -14.13 4.42 -14.04
C GLY A 96 -14.09 4.07 -12.55
N VAL A 97 -13.23 3.14 -12.12
CA VAL A 97 -12.99 2.81 -10.71
C VAL A 97 -11.85 3.65 -10.14
N LYS A 98 -11.72 3.72 -8.82
CA LYS A 98 -10.66 4.50 -8.19
C LYS A 98 -9.34 3.75 -8.16
N LEU A 99 -8.25 4.49 -8.08
CA LEU A 99 -6.89 3.97 -8.01
C LEU A 99 -6.11 4.65 -6.89
N ILE A 100 -5.35 3.85 -6.14
CA ILE A 100 -4.18 4.32 -5.40
C ILE A 100 -2.93 3.70 -6.05
N ALA A 101 -2.16 4.52 -6.75
CA ALA A 101 -0.98 4.05 -7.46
C ALA A 101 0.19 3.76 -6.51
N TYR A 102 1.18 3.00 -6.98
CA TYR A 102 2.37 2.62 -6.22
C TYR A 102 3.66 2.86 -7.01
N GLN A 103 4.75 3.10 -6.27
CA GLN A 103 6.10 3.50 -6.68
C GLN A 103 6.22 4.88 -7.30
N SER A 104 5.27 5.30 -8.14
CA SER A 104 5.33 6.56 -8.86
C SER A 104 3.95 7.21 -8.99
N ASP A 105 3.93 8.53 -9.23
CA ASP A 105 2.73 9.21 -9.67
C ASP A 105 2.35 8.75 -11.09
N MET A 106 1.16 8.17 -11.21
CA MET A 106 0.60 7.66 -12.47
C MET A 106 -0.59 8.49 -12.96
N SER A 107 -0.77 9.72 -12.46
CA SER A 107 -1.88 10.62 -12.83
C SER A 107 -1.97 10.88 -14.33
N ARG A 108 -0.84 10.90 -15.05
CA ARG A 108 -0.85 11.00 -16.53
C ARG A 108 -1.55 9.83 -17.23
N PHE A 109 -1.61 8.67 -16.59
CA PHE A 109 -2.23 7.45 -17.11
C PHE A 109 -3.65 7.22 -16.56
N ALA A 110 -3.97 7.83 -15.43
CA ALA A 110 -5.23 7.68 -14.72
C ALA A 110 -5.67 9.00 -14.07
N PRO A 111 -5.92 10.07 -14.85
CA PRO A 111 -6.16 11.41 -14.33
C PRO A 111 -7.45 11.51 -13.50
N HIS A 112 -8.45 10.68 -13.77
CA HIS A 112 -9.73 10.69 -13.06
C HIS A 112 -9.82 9.59 -12.00
N ALA A 113 -9.18 8.44 -12.24
CA ALA A 113 -9.18 7.31 -11.32
C ALA A 113 -8.19 7.49 -10.16
N GLN A 114 -6.98 8.03 -10.40
CA GLN A 114 -5.97 8.15 -9.36
C GLN A 114 -6.36 9.15 -8.28
N LEU A 115 -6.57 8.67 -7.06
CA LEU A 115 -6.82 9.50 -5.88
C LEU A 115 -5.52 10.02 -5.26
N THR A 116 -4.46 9.22 -5.31
CA THR A 116 -3.07 9.56 -4.93
C THR A 116 -2.14 8.44 -5.41
N ALA A 117 -0.85 8.60 -5.16
CA ALA A 117 0.17 7.58 -5.39
C ALA A 117 1.08 7.47 -4.17
N ILE A 118 1.48 6.25 -3.82
CA ILE A 118 2.62 6.03 -2.93
C ILE A 118 3.88 6.18 -3.79
N THR A 119 4.73 7.14 -3.46
CA THR A 119 5.97 7.44 -4.20
C THR A 119 7.19 7.10 -3.35
N HIS A 120 8.21 6.52 -3.98
CA HIS A 120 9.49 6.26 -3.33
C HIS A 120 10.49 7.38 -3.69
N GLN A 121 11.19 7.88 -2.68
CA GLN A 121 12.02 9.07 -2.75
C GLN A 121 13.49 8.68 -2.56
N TRP A 122 14.06 8.06 -3.59
CA TRP A 122 15.42 7.49 -3.50
C TRP A 122 16.55 8.48 -3.82
N GLY A 123 16.24 9.62 -4.45
CA GLY A 123 17.24 10.56 -4.96
C GLY A 123 18.24 10.97 -3.88
N ASP A 124 17.76 11.57 -2.79
CA ASP A 124 18.62 12.04 -1.70
C ASP A 124 19.39 10.90 -1.03
N TYR A 125 18.77 9.73 -0.89
CA TYR A 125 19.44 8.55 -0.32
C TYR A 125 20.61 8.09 -1.20
N TYR A 126 20.38 7.92 -2.50
CA TYR A 126 21.43 7.53 -3.45
C TYR A 126 22.56 8.55 -3.51
N THR A 127 22.24 9.86 -3.53
CA THR A 127 23.23 10.93 -3.48
C THR A 127 24.08 10.85 -2.21
N ARG A 128 23.47 10.66 -1.02
CA ARG A 128 24.21 10.51 0.24
C ARG A 128 25.12 9.28 0.23
N VAL A 129 24.62 8.14 -0.23
CA VAL A 129 25.42 6.91 -0.32
C VAL A 129 26.61 7.09 -1.27
N ALA A 130 26.38 7.61 -2.47
CA ALA A 130 27.45 7.86 -3.44
C ALA A 130 28.54 8.80 -2.87
N ASN A 131 28.14 9.91 -2.24
CA ASN A 131 29.07 10.83 -1.60
C ASN A 131 29.88 10.18 -0.47
N SER A 132 29.25 9.31 0.33
CA SER A 132 29.96 8.60 1.41
C SER A 132 31.01 7.60 0.89
N VAL A 133 30.75 6.97 -0.26
CA VAL A 133 31.71 6.08 -0.94
C VAL A 133 32.88 6.89 -1.48
N ILE A 134 32.62 8.01 -2.17
CA ILE A 134 33.64 8.92 -2.69
C ILE A 134 34.54 9.44 -1.55
N ALA A 135 33.94 9.75 -0.39
CA ALA A 135 34.66 10.21 0.79
C ALA A 135 35.39 9.08 1.56
N GLY A 136 35.29 7.81 1.15
CA GLY A 136 35.88 6.68 1.87
C GLY A 136 35.26 6.41 3.25
N THR A 137 34.06 6.93 3.50
CA THR A 137 33.36 6.83 4.81
C THR A 137 32.22 5.81 4.82
N TRP A 138 31.88 5.24 3.67
CA TRP A 138 30.78 4.29 3.55
C TRP A 138 31.02 3.02 4.37
N LYS A 139 29.96 2.53 5.02
CA LYS A 139 29.94 1.26 5.74
C LYS A 139 28.69 0.47 5.38
N ALA A 140 28.86 -0.84 5.23
CA ALA A 140 27.76 -1.77 5.02
C ALA A 140 26.87 -1.81 6.26
N GLN A 141 25.60 -1.48 6.09
CA GLN A 141 24.59 -1.50 7.14
C GLN A 141 23.20 -1.67 6.52
N PRO A 142 22.29 -2.40 7.18
CA PRO A 142 20.90 -2.48 6.73
C PRO A 142 20.25 -1.11 6.82
N VAL A 143 19.40 -0.79 5.84
CA VAL A 143 18.66 0.48 5.80
C VAL A 143 17.18 0.17 5.65
N TRP A 144 16.38 0.69 6.57
CA TRP A 144 14.93 0.69 6.50
C TRP A 144 14.47 2.09 6.89
N GLY A 145 13.89 2.81 5.93
CA GLY A 145 13.38 4.17 6.13
C GLY A 145 11.90 4.29 5.81
N GLY A 146 11.25 5.24 6.48
CA GLY A 146 9.84 5.55 6.33
C GLY A 146 9.58 6.99 5.87
N MET A 147 8.40 7.51 6.20
CA MET A 147 8.02 8.91 5.92
C MET A 147 8.89 9.90 6.67
N LYS A 148 9.27 9.56 7.91
CA LYS A 148 10.15 10.40 8.75
C LYS A 148 11.51 10.62 8.09
N ASP A 149 12.03 9.58 7.45
CA ASP A 149 13.35 9.58 6.80
C ASP A 149 13.30 10.14 5.38
N GLY A 150 12.10 10.51 4.90
CA GLY A 150 11.86 11.02 3.56
C GLY A 150 11.99 9.97 2.47
N PHE A 151 11.87 8.67 2.78
CA PHE A 151 12.02 7.58 1.80
C PHE A 151 10.72 7.31 1.02
N ILE A 152 9.59 7.66 1.62
CA ILE A 152 8.27 7.43 1.07
C ILE A 152 7.37 8.64 1.31
N ALA A 153 6.54 8.97 0.32
CA ALA A 153 5.57 10.03 0.39
C ALA A 153 4.27 9.64 -0.32
N LEU A 154 3.18 10.32 -0.01
CA LEU A 154 2.01 10.34 -0.87
C LEU A 154 2.14 11.49 -1.87
N ALA A 155 1.84 11.22 -3.13
CA ALA A 155 1.61 12.25 -4.12
C ALA A 155 0.39 13.11 -3.70
N PRO A 156 0.24 14.34 -4.25
CA PRO A 156 -0.93 15.17 -3.98
C PRO A 156 -2.23 14.40 -4.16
N LEU A 157 -3.18 14.63 -3.26
CA LEU A 157 -4.51 14.05 -3.39
C LEU A 157 -5.23 14.65 -4.59
N ASN A 158 -5.99 13.84 -5.30
CA ASN A 158 -6.85 14.29 -6.39
C ASN A 158 -7.90 15.27 -5.85
N ALA A 159 -8.23 16.30 -6.63
CA ALA A 159 -9.22 17.32 -6.25
C ALA A 159 -10.62 16.75 -5.97
N SER A 160 -10.92 15.53 -6.46
CA SER A 160 -12.16 14.83 -6.16
C SER A 160 -12.23 14.23 -4.75
N VAL A 161 -11.12 14.21 -4.00
CA VAL A 161 -11.11 13.74 -2.60
C VAL A 161 -11.74 14.82 -1.70
N PRO A 162 -12.81 14.49 -0.94
CA PRO A 162 -13.45 15.43 -0.03
C PRO A 162 -12.48 15.99 1.03
N ALA A 163 -12.69 17.23 1.45
CA ALA A 163 -11.79 17.93 2.37
C ALA A 163 -11.67 17.24 3.75
N ASP A 164 -12.76 16.67 4.25
CA ASP A 164 -12.76 15.91 5.50
C ASP A 164 -11.92 14.61 5.39
N VAL A 165 -11.98 13.95 4.24
CA VAL A 165 -11.15 12.77 3.93
C VAL A 165 -9.68 13.15 3.80
N ALA A 166 -9.38 14.26 3.11
CA ALA A 166 -8.03 14.78 2.98
C ALA A 166 -7.42 15.13 4.36
N ALA A 167 -8.19 15.80 5.22
CA ALA A 167 -7.76 16.15 6.58
C ALA A 167 -7.50 14.90 7.44
N LEU A 168 -8.34 13.87 7.33
CA LEU A 168 -8.14 12.59 8.01
C LEU A 168 -6.83 11.91 7.58
N VAL A 169 -6.58 11.83 6.27
CA VAL A 169 -5.34 11.24 5.73
C VAL A 169 -4.12 12.02 6.20
N GLU A 170 -4.17 13.35 6.16
CA GLU A 170 -3.06 14.20 6.59
C GLU A 170 -2.78 14.09 8.09
N SER A 171 -3.82 14.09 8.92
CA SER A 171 -3.68 13.88 10.37
C SER A 171 -3.01 12.53 10.67
N ARG A 172 -3.43 11.47 9.98
CA ARG A 172 -2.81 10.14 10.14
C ARG A 172 -1.38 10.11 9.61
N ARG A 173 -1.08 10.82 8.50
CA ARG A 173 0.27 10.95 7.95
C ARG A 173 1.22 11.58 8.96
N VAL A 174 0.80 12.67 9.61
CA VAL A 174 1.57 13.34 10.67
C VAL A 174 1.80 12.41 11.87
N ALA A 175 0.77 11.68 12.30
CA ALA A 175 0.89 10.71 13.39
C ALA A 175 1.86 9.57 13.07
N ILE A 176 1.87 9.08 11.83
CA ILE A 176 2.84 8.06 11.36
C ILE A 176 4.25 8.64 11.31
N ALA A 177 4.43 9.79 10.66
CA ALA A 177 5.76 10.40 10.50
C ALA A 177 6.40 10.80 11.84
N SER A 178 5.60 11.14 12.85
CA SER A 178 6.07 11.43 14.21
C SER A 178 6.27 10.17 15.07
N GLY A 179 5.81 9.01 14.63
CA GLY A 179 5.87 7.75 15.39
C GLY A 179 4.78 7.60 16.46
N VAL A 180 3.88 8.58 16.59
CA VAL A 180 2.71 8.52 17.49
C VAL A 180 1.77 7.38 17.11
N PHE A 181 1.64 7.12 15.80
CA PHE A 181 0.88 5.99 15.29
C PHE A 181 1.77 5.04 14.49
N LYS A 182 1.64 3.73 14.76
CA LYS A 182 2.30 2.68 13.99
C LYS A 182 1.25 1.85 13.24
N PRO A 183 1.38 1.60 11.92
CA PRO A 183 0.41 0.83 11.15
C PRO A 183 0.07 -0.55 11.71
N PHE A 184 1.06 -1.25 12.26
CA PHE A 184 0.92 -2.58 12.85
C PHE A 184 0.88 -2.50 14.38
N SER A 185 -0.13 -1.80 14.90
CA SER A 185 -0.34 -1.63 16.34
C SER A 185 -1.77 -1.94 16.76
N GLY A 186 -1.99 -2.03 18.07
CA GLY A 186 -3.24 -2.47 18.67
C GLY A 186 -3.49 -3.96 18.49
N LYS A 187 -4.76 -4.36 18.62
CA LYS A 187 -5.16 -5.75 18.43
C LYS A 187 -5.12 -6.11 16.93
N LEU A 188 -4.25 -7.04 16.57
CA LEU A 188 -4.17 -7.59 15.22
C LEU A 188 -4.69 -9.03 15.22
N VAL A 189 -5.67 -9.29 14.36
CA VAL A 189 -6.25 -10.61 14.13
C VAL A 189 -5.95 -10.99 12.69
N ASP A 190 -5.53 -12.22 12.45
CA ASP A 190 -5.33 -12.73 11.09
C ASP A 190 -6.67 -13.05 10.40
N ASN A 191 -6.61 -13.31 9.10
CA ASN A 191 -7.78 -13.66 8.30
C ASN A 191 -8.37 -15.06 8.61
N GLU A 192 -7.72 -15.84 9.48
CA GLU A 192 -8.22 -17.10 10.03
C GLU A 192 -8.82 -16.93 11.45
N GLY A 193 -8.84 -15.70 11.98
CA GLY A 193 -9.42 -15.38 13.28
C GLY A 193 -8.47 -15.54 14.47
N ARG A 194 -7.19 -15.86 14.25
CA ARG A 194 -6.19 -15.96 15.32
C ARG A 194 -5.67 -14.59 15.70
N VAL A 195 -5.55 -14.35 17.00
CA VAL A 195 -4.91 -13.14 17.53
C VAL A 195 -3.41 -13.23 17.30
N ARG A 196 -2.86 -12.29 16.53
CA ARG A 196 -1.42 -12.17 16.22
C ARG A 196 -0.72 -11.14 17.10
N LEU A 197 -1.47 -10.15 17.57
CA LEU A 197 -1.04 -9.14 18.54
C LEU A 197 -2.26 -8.76 19.38
N ALA A 198 -2.14 -8.82 20.71
CA ALA A 198 -3.25 -8.46 21.60
C ALA A 198 -3.34 -6.95 21.80
N ASP A 199 -2.19 -6.30 21.98
CA ASP A 199 -1.99 -4.87 22.17
C ASP A 199 -0.55 -4.45 21.78
N GLY A 200 -0.21 -3.17 21.90
CA GLY A 200 1.13 -2.67 21.58
C GLY A 200 1.38 -2.53 20.07
N ALA A 201 2.59 -2.80 19.61
CA ALA A 201 2.97 -2.74 18.19
C ALA A 201 3.94 -3.87 17.84
N LEU A 202 3.88 -4.35 16.59
CA LEU A 202 4.89 -5.26 16.07
C LEU A 202 6.26 -4.56 16.02
N ASP A 203 7.31 -5.31 16.30
CA ASP A 203 8.69 -4.88 16.05
C ASP A 203 9.09 -5.08 14.58
N ASP A 204 10.23 -4.50 14.21
CA ASP A 204 10.71 -4.55 12.82
C ASP A 204 11.03 -5.98 12.38
N HIS A 205 11.44 -6.87 13.29
CA HIS A 205 11.72 -8.26 12.96
C HIS A 205 10.44 -9.00 12.56
N ALA A 206 9.39 -8.91 13.38
CA ALA A 206 8.09 -9.50 13.11
C ALA A 206 7.46 -8.95 11.83
N ILE A 207 7.67 -7.67 11.52
CA ILE A 207 7.25 -7.07 10.25
C ILE A 207 8.09 -7.63 9.09
N ALA A 208 9.43 -7.67 9.22
CA ALA A 208 10.35 -8.16 8.19
C ALA A 208 10.08 -9.61 7.78
N THR A 209 9.61 -10.44 8.71
CA THR A 209 9.34 -11.87 8.48
C THR A 209 7.84 -12.17 8.33
N MET A 210 7.01 -11.15 8.08
CA MET A 210 5.56 -11.29 8.01
C MET A 210 5.12 -12.28 6.91
N ASN A 211 4.37 -13.30 7.32
CA ASN A 211 3.93 -14.43 6.48
C ASN A 211 2.47 -14.84 6.74
N TRP A 212 1.63 -13.87 7.09
CA TRP A 212 0.21 -14.07 7.37
C TRP A 212 -0.57 -12.83 6.94
N PHE A 213 -1.87 -12.99 6.71
CA PHE A 213 -2.74 -11.87 6.34
C PHE A 213 -3.60 -11.41 7.51
N VAL A 214 -3.81 -10.10 7.65
CA VAL A 214 -4.75 -9.54 8.62
C VAL A 214 -6.20 -9.82 8.23
N GLN A 215 -7.10 -9.76 9.22
CA GLN A 215 -8.54 -9.84 9.00
C GLN A 215 -8.99 -8.87 7.91
N GLY A 216 -9.86 -9.36 7.02
CA GLY A 216 -10.41 -8.61 5.90
C GLY A 216 -9.64 -8.77 4.58
N VAL A 217 -8.44 -9.35 4.59
CA VAL A 217 -7.83 -9.85 3.34
C VAL A 217 -8.47 -11.19 2.98
N ALA A 218 -8.99 -11.29 1.76
CA ALA A 218 -9.62 -12.50 1.25
C ALA A 218 -8.59 -13.50 0.71
N GLY A 219 -8.90 -14.80 0.87
CA GLY A 219 -8.05 -15.90 0.42
C GLY A 219 -6.95 -16.28 1.41
N SER A 220 -6.05 -17.17 1.00
CA SER A 220 -4.89 -17.59 1.77
C SER A 220 -3.61 -17.20 1.03
N LEU A 221 -2.48 -17.13 1.76
CA LEU A 221 -1.19 -17.01 1.10
C LEU A 221 -0.94 -18.22 0.18
N PRO A 222 -0.29 -18.02 -0.98
CA PRO A 222 0.17 -19.13 -1.80
C PRO A 222 1.06 -20.05 -0.97
N LYS A 223 0.83 -21.36 -1.07
CA LYS A 223 1.74 -22.35 -0.47
C LYS A 223 3.02 -22.39 -1.33
N PRO A 224 4.20 -22.54 -0.71
CA PRO A 224 5.45 -22.71 -1.43
C PRO A 224 5.43 -23.95 -2.33
#